data_AF-A5L8B1-F1
#
_entry.id   AF-A5L8B1-F1
#
_cell.length_a   1.000
_cell.length_b   1.000
_cell.length_c   1.000
_cell.angle_alpha   90.00
_cell.angle_beta   90.00
_cell.angle_gamma   90.00
#
_symmetry.space_group_name_H-M   'P 1'
#
loop_
_entity.id
_entity.type
_entity.pdbx_description
1 polymer ?
#
loop_
_entity_poly.entity_id
_entity_poly.type
_entity_poly.pdbx_seq_one_letter_code
_entity_poly.pdbx_strand_id
1 'polypeptide(L)'
;MNHPIEQLEQIMAKLRDPEGGCPWDLKQNFETIVPHTIEETYEVVDAIHNKDWSNLQEELGDLLFQVIFYSQLAKELGLFEFSDVVDG
;
A
#
# COMPACT_ATOMS: atom_id res chain seq x y z
N MET A 1 17.01 5.76 15.01
CA MET A 1 16.57 4.43 14.56
C MET A 1 15.79 4.63 13.28
N ASN A 2 15.87 3.69 12.32
CA ASN A 2 15.10 3.79 11.08
C ASN A 2 13.72 3.20 11.34
N HIS A 3 12.65 3.92 11.02
CA HIS A 3 11.26 3.49 11.22
C HIS A 3 10.58 3.38 9.85
N PRO A 4 10.95 2.39 9.03
CA PRO A 4 10.56 2.35 7.62
C PRO A 4 9.04 2.25 7.42
N ILE A 5 8.34 1.52 8.28
CA ILE A 5 6.87 1.41 8.21
C ILE A 5 6.20 2.74 8.54
N GLU A 6 6.58 3.37 9.65
CA GLU A 6 6.06 4.70 10.02
C GLU A 6 6.32 5.75 8.91
N GLN A 7 7.45 5.63 8.21
CA GLN A 7 7.76 6.48 7.06
C GLN A 7 6.80 6.23 5.88
N LEU A 8 6.47 4.97 5.57
CA LEU A 8 5.51 4.65 4.52
C LEU A 8 4.09 5.12 4.87
N GLU A 9 3.66 4.96 6.13
CA GLU A 9 2.39 5.51 6.61
C GLU A 9 2.36 7.03 6.46
N GLN A 10 3.43 7.73 6.84
CA GLN A 10 3.55 9.18 6.66
C GLN A 10 3.54 9.61 5.20
N ILE A 11 4.21 8.86 4.32
CA ILE A 11 4.18 9.11 2.87
C ILE A 11 2.75 8.99 2.36
N MET A 12 2.05 7.90 2.69
CA MET A 12 0.68 7.67 2.25
C MET A 12 -0.28 8.76 2.77
N ALA A 13 -0.17 9.12 4.05
CA ALA A 13 -0.96 10.21 4.63
C ALA A 13 -0.72 11.54 3.89
N LYS A 14 0.53 11.84 3.51
CA LYS A 14 0.87 13.04 2.73
C LYS A 14 0.33 12.97 1.31
N LEU A 15 0.39 11.81 0.65
CA LEU A 15 -0.15 11.62 -0.69
C LEU A 15 -1.66 11.79 -0.72
N ARG A 16 -2.35 11.43 0.36
CA ARG A 16 -3.80 11.54 0.51
C ARG A 16 -4.28 12.78 1.29
N ASP A 17 -3.38 13.74 1.54
CA ASP A 17 -3.74 15.00 2.19
C ASP A 17 -4.73 15.82 1.32
N PRO A 18 -5.94 16.16 1.80
CA PRO A 18 -6.91 16.94 1.01
C PRO A 18 -6.44 18.33 0.60
N GLU A 19 -5.47 18.93 1.30
CA GLU A 19 -5.00 20.30 1.06
C GLU A 19 -3.84 20.38 0.05
N GLY A 20 -3.21 19.27 -0.30
CA GLY A 20 -2.03 19.28 -1.17
C GLY A 20 -1.49 17.92 -1.61
N GLY A 21 -2.26 16.85 -1.39
CA GLY A 21 -1.92 15.50 -1.79
C GLY A 21 -1.87 15.32 -3.30
N CYS A 22 -1.43 14.12 -3.69
CA CYS A 22 -1.37 13.73 -5.09
C CYS A 22 -2.80 13.62 -5.67
N PRO A 23 -3.09 14.29 -6.81
CA PRO A 23 -4.42 14.26 -7.41
C PRO A 23 -4.91 12.88 -7.85
N TRP A 24 -3.99 11.94 -8.10
CA TRP A 24 -4.36 10.56 -8.42
C TRP A 24 -4.75 9.79 -7.17
N ASP A 25 -3.92 9.87 -6.11
CA ASP A 25 -4.17 9.18 -4.84
C ASP A 25 -5.48 9.64 -4.20
N LEU A 26 -5.73 10.95 -4.16
CA LEU A 26 -6.95 11.54 -3.61
C LEU A 26 -8.25 11.05 -4.30
N LYS A 27 -8.17 10.59 -5.55
CA LYS A 27 -9.35 10.07 -6.28
C LYS A 27 -9.63 8.60 -6.01
N GLN A 28 -8.69 7.90 -5.39
CA GLN A 28 -8.83 6.46 -5.16
C GLN A 28 -9.75 6.15 -3.99
N ASN A 29 -10.45 5.03 -4.10
CA ASN A 29 -11.22 4.38 -3.05
C ASN A 29 -10.86 2.88 -3.00
N PHE A 30 -11.54 2.10 -2.16
CA PHE A 30 -11.25 0.68 -2.02
C PHE A 30 -11.36 -0.05 -3.36
N GLU A 31 -12.43 0.21 -4.10
CA GLU A 31 -12.75 -0.45 -5.36
C GLU A 31 -11.74 -0.12 -6.47
N THR A 32 -11.26 1.12 -6.55
CA THR A 32 -10.32 1.53 -7.61
C THR A 32 -8.91 0.97 -7.39
N ILE A 33 -8.55 0.62 -6.15
CA ILE A 33 -7.24 0.02 -5.82
C ILE A 33 -7.21 -1.50 -6.05
N VAL A 34 -8.38 -2.18 -6.09
CA VAL A 34 -8.46 -3.64 -6.34
C VAL A 34 -7.66 -4.11 -7.56
N PRO A 35 -7.81 -3.53 -8.76
CA PRO A 35 -7.06 -4.00 -9.93
C PRO A 35 -5.55 -3.93 -9.73
N HIS A 36 -5.04 -2.88 -9.07
CA HIS A 36 -3.62 -2.74 -8.75
C HIS A 36 -3.18 -3.83 -7.77
N THR A 37 -3.94 -4.07 -6.71
CA THR A 37 -3.62 -5.14 -5.75
C THR A 37 -3.53 -6.52 -6.42
N ILE A 38 -4.41 -6.79 -7.39
CA ILE A 38 -4.37 -8.04 -8.16
C ILE A 38 -3.12 -8.12 -9.03
N GLU A 39 -2.77 -7.04 -9.73
CA GLU A 39 -1.57 -6.92 -10.57
C GLU A 39 -0.30 -7.22 -9.76
N GLU A 40 -0.06 -6.49 -8.66
CA GLU A 40 1.10 -6.68 -7.78
C GLU A 40 1.18 -8.12 -7.24
N THR A 41 0.02 -8.72 -6.93
CA THR A 41 -0.03 -10.11 -6.47
C THR A 41 0.45 -11.08 -7.56
N TYR A 42 0.06 -10.85 -8.81
CA TYR A 42 0.54 -11.67 -9.93
C TYR A 42 2.03 -11.46 -10.19
N GLU A 43 2.54 -10.23 -10.03
CA GLU A 43 3.96 -9.92 -10.20
C GLU A 43 4.82 -10.58 -9.11
N VAL A 44 4.38 -10.57 -7.85
CA VAL A 44 4.99 -11.37 -6.76
C VAL A 44 5.03 -12.86 -7.13
N VAL A 45 3.91 -13.41 -7.61
CA VAL A 45 3.83 -14.82 -8.00
C VAL A 45 4.78 -15.15 -9.15
N ASP A 46 4.85 -14.29 -10.17
CA ASP A 46 5.74 -14.46 -11.31
C ASP A 46 7.22 -14.40 -10.89
N ALA A 47 7.60 -13.43 -10.07
CA ALA A 47 8.95 -13.30 -9.53
C ALA A 47 9.39 -14.56 -8.76
N ILE A 48 8.50 -15.15 -7.96
CA ILE A 48 8.75 -16.42 -7.25
C ILE A 48 8.95 -17.57 -8.24
N HIS A 49 8.07 -17.72 -9.23
CA HIS A 49 8.17 -18.80 -10.22
C HIS A 49 9.46 -18.72 -11.04
N ASN A 50 9.88 -17.51 -11.39
CA ASN A 50 11.10 -17.26 -12.15
C ASN A 50 12.36 -17.25 -11.28
N LYS A 51 12.22 -17.36 -9.94
CA LYS A 51 13.31 -17.22 -8.95
C LYS A 51 14.07 -15.89 -9.11
N ASP A 52 13.35 -14.85 -9.51
CA ASP A 52 13.88 -13.50 -9.59
C ASP A 52 13.77 -12.82 -8.23
N TRP A 53 14.77 -13.06 -7.39
CA TRP A 53 14.79 -12.54 -6.01
C TRP A 53 14.95 -11.03 -5.94
N SER A 54 15.50 -10.41 -7.00
CA SER A 54 15.61 -8.95 -7.05
C SER A 54 14.24 -8.35 -7.30
N ASN A 55 13.53 -8.88 -8.30
CA ASN A 55 12.18 -8.42 -8.63
C ASN A 55 11.22 -8.69 -7.47
N LEU A 56 11.30 -9.88 -6.85
CA LEU A 56 10.46 -10.21 -5.70
C LEU A 56 10.55 -9.18 -4.57
N GLN A 57 11.73 -8.62 -4.32
CA GLN A 57 11.90 -7.59 -3.28
C GLN A 57 11.13 -6.30 -3.63
N GLU A 58 11.10 -5.93 -4.91
CA GLU A 58 10.38 -4.76 -5.42
C GLU A 58 8.87 -4.98 -5.32
N GLU A 59 8.36 -6.09 -5.87
CA GLU A 59 6.92 -6.38 -5.89
C GLU A 59 6.33 -6.57 -4.48
N LEU A 60 7.11 -7.11 -3.54
CA LEU A 60 6.68 -7.18 -2.14
C LEU A 60 6.57 -5.79 -1.49
N GLY A 61 7.39 -4.84 -1.92
CA GLY A 61 7.31 -3.45 -1.51
C GLY A 61 6.04 -2.78 -2.04
N ASP A 62 5.73 -2.99 -3.32
CA ASP A 62 4.55 -2.42 -3.96
C ASP A 62 3.26 -3.04 -3.42
N LEU A 63 3.22 -4.36 -3.24
CA LEU A 63 2.11 -5.03 -2.57
C LEU A 63 1.91 -4.54 -1.12
N LEU A 64 2.99 -4.33 -0.35
CA LEU A 64 2.91 -3.73 0.98
C LEU A 64 2.35 -2.31 0.93
N PHE A 65 2.74 -1.52 -0.08
CA PHE A 65 2.22 -0.17 -0.27
C PHE A 65 0.71 -0.16 -0.52
N GLN A 66 0.17 -1.15 -1.24
CA GLN A 66 -1.28 -1.32 -1.39
C GLN A 66 -1.99 -1.59 -0.05
N VAL A 67 -1.40 -2.41 0.83
CA VAL A 67 -1.94 -2.66 2.19
C VAL A 67 -1.97 -1.37 3.02
N ILE A 68 -0.91 -0.56 2.95
CA ILE A 68 -0.86 0.75 3.60
C ILE A 68 -1.91 1.70 3.01
N PHE A 69 -2.12 1.68 1.69
CA PHE A 69 -3.16 2.46 1.02
C PHE A 69 -4.54 2.14 1.57
N TYR A 70 -4.91 0.86 1.63
CA TYR A 70 -6.19 0.43 2.19
C TYR A 70 -6.34 0.81 3.66
N SER A 71 -5.27 0.69 4.44
CA SER A 71 -5.25 1.07 5.86
C SER A 71 -5.46 2.59 6.02
N GLN A 72 -4.87 3.41 5.15
CA GLN A 72 -5.08 4.85 5.15
C GLN A 72 -6.53 5.20 4.77
N LEU A 73 -7.11 4.56 3.75
CA LEU A 73 -8.52 4.72 3.39
C LEU A 73 -9.46 4.34 4.54
N ALA A 74 -9.18 3.23 5.22
CA ALA A 74 -9.98 2.77 6.36
C ALA A 74 -9.88 3.74 7.55
N LYS A 75 -8.68 4.26 7.81
CA LYS A 75 -8.43 5.28 8.84
C LYS A 75 -9.18 6.58 8.56
N GLU A 76 -9.18 7.04 7.31
CA GLU A 76 -9.95 8.23 6.88
C GLU A 76 -11.46 8.08 7.14
N LEU A 77 -11.98 6.85 7.10
CA LEU A 77 -13.37 6.53 7.40
C LEU A 77 -13.62 6.13 8.86
N GLY A 78 -12.59 6.06 9.71
CA GLY A 78 -12.68 5.64 11.11
C GLY A 78 -13.06 4.16 11.29
N LEU A 79 -12.68 3.29 10.34
CA LEU A 79 -13.01 1.87 10.37
C LEU A 79 -11.98 1.03 11.13
N PHE A 80 -10.71 1.15 10.74
CA PHE A 80 -9.55 0.49 11.36
C PHE A 80 -8.26 1.18 10.90
N GLU A 81 -7.16 0.91 11.58
CA GLU A 81 -5.82 1.41 11.25
C GLU A 81 -4.86 0.28 10.87
N PHE A 82 -3.67 0.64 10.36
CA PHE A 82 -2.66 -0.34 9.96
C PHE A 82 -2.26 -1.28 11.10
N SER A 83 -2.20 -0.78 12.35
CA SER A 83 -1.93 -1.63 13.52
C SER A 83 -2.96 -2.73 13.71
N ASP A 84 -4.24 -2.45 13.44
CA ASP A 84 -5.31 -3.45 13.56
C ASP A 84 -5.16 -4.54 12.49
N VAL A 85 -4.63 -4.19 11.30
CA VAL A 85 -4.31 -5.14 10.23
C VAL A 85 -3.13 -6.05 10.63
N VAL A 86 -2.12 -5.50 11.30
CA VAL A 86 -0.95 -6.25 11.79
C VAL A 86 -1.31 -7.18 12.94
N ASP A 87 -2.22 -6.76 13.82
CA ASP A 87 -2.67 -7.52 15.00
C ASP A 87 -3.73 -8.59 14.68
N GLY A 88 -4.23 -8.64 13.44
CA GLY A 88 -5.32 -9.52 12.98
C GLY A 88 -5.07 -11.01 13.06
#